data_AF-A0A962FJM8-F1
#
_entry.id   AF-A0A962FJM8-F1
#
_cell.length_a   1.000
_cell.length_b   1.000
_cell.length_c   1.000
_cell.angle_alpha   90.00
_cell.angle_beta   90.00
_cell.angle_gamma   90.00
#
_symmetry.space_group_name_H-M   'P 1'
#
loop_
_entity.id
_entity.type
_entity.pdbx_description
1 polymer ?
#
loop_
_entity_poly.entity_id
_entity_poly.type
_entity_poly.pdbx_seq_one_letter_code
_entity_poly.pdbx_strand_id
1 'polypeptide(L)'
;MPKKAALEQAIHLFLLPAGGRALQTAPLPCDIDFLLRLLARDAAAEAQAVQRTGRPIEIIREAAEYFVKQAMFSPQASAYRTLGAPSDASRDVLRTNMGLLLRWLHPDHRSSIEHQVYFDRVLKAWETLGSPESRVRYDLSLEASAPLRPRASMPTVRAPFFATSVISGGRRSARHRRRRRRMLLLALAMLAAAGMAWIGLERGGLGALMGPDRLFRPTFDNSALPPGPDRLVS
;
A
#
# COMPACT_ATOMS: atom_id res chain seq x y z
N MET A 1 13.26 -22.60 -13.64
CA MET A 1 13.52 -22.21 -12.23
C MET A 1 12.42 -22.80 -11.37
N PRO A 2 12.74 -23.44 -10.23
CA PRO A 2 11.70 -23.93 -9.32
C PRO A 2 10.82 -22.76 -8.87
N LYS A 3 9.51 -22.97 -8.86
CA LYS A 3 8.53 -21.96 -8.45
C LYS A 3 8.70 -21.75 -6.94
N LYS A 4 9.40 -20.69 -6.53
CA LYS A 4 9.65 -20.38 -5.11
C LYS A 4 8.30 -20.18 -4.40
N ALA A 5 8.16 -20.72 -3.19
CA ALA A 5 6.95 -20.56 -2.38
C ALA A 5 6.70 -19.08 -2.08
N ALA A 6 5.43 -18.68 -2.00
CA ALA A 6 5.02 -17.29 -1.78
C ALA A 6 5.65 -16.69 -0.52
N LEU A 7 5.69 -17.46 0.57
CA LEU A 7 6.29 -17.05 1.84
C LEU A 7 7.80 -16.76 1.73
N GLU A 8 8.54 -17.62 1.02
CA GLU A 8 9.98 -17.42 0.82
C GLU A 8 10.25 -16.18 -0.03
N GLN A 9 9.44 -15.96 -1.08
CA GLN A 9 9.52 -14.76 -1.89
C GLN A 9 9.19 -13.50 -1.07
N ALA A 10 8.19 -13.56 -0.20
CA ALA A 10 7.81 -12.45 0.67
C ALA A 10 8.94 -12.06 1.63
N ILE A 11 9.52 -13.04 2.32
CA ILE A 11 10.65 -12.81 3.23
C ILE A 11 11.87 -12.27 2.46
N HIS A 12 12.20 -12.87 1.32
CA HIS A 12 13.32 -12.40 0.50
C HIS A 12 13.13 -10.96 0.03
N LEU A 13 11.92 -10.61 -0.43
CA LEU A 13 11.58 -9.27 -0.87
C LEU A 13 11.65 -8.27 0.31
N PHE A 14 11.17 -8.65 1.49
CA PHE A 14 11.21 -7.82 2.67
C PHE A 14 12.65 -7.48 3.09
N LEU A 15 13.57 -8.45 2.97
CA LEU A 15 14.99 -8.25 3.25
C LEU A 15 15.71 -7.49 2.11
N LEU A 16 15.23 -7.58 0.87
CA LEU A 16 15.83 -6.96 -0.32
C LEU A 16 14.77 -6.18 -1.14
N PRO A 17 14.44 -4.93 -0.76
CA PRO A 17 13.29 -4.19 -1.28
C PRO A 17 13.37 -3.80 -2.77
N ALA A 18 14.56 -3.87 -3.38
CA ALA A 18 14.80 -3.43 -4.76
C ALA A 18 13.99 -4.22 -5.83
N GLY A 19 13.37 -5.35 -5.46
CA GLY A 19 12.65 -6.25 -6.37
C GLY A 19 11.18 -5.93 -6.64
N GLY A 20 10.56 -4.94 -5.97
CA GLY A 20 9.11 -4.75 -5.99
C GLY A 20 8.48 -4.58 -7.38
N ARG A 21 9.15 -3.87 -8.31
CA ARG A 21 8.63 -3.66 -9.68
C ARG A 21 8.56 -4.93 -10.50
N ALA A 22 9.51 -5.85 -10.33
CA ALA A 22 9.50 -7.11 -11.06
C ALA A 22 8.30 -7.98 -10.67
N LEU A 23 7.85 -7.87 -9.41
CA LEU A 23 6.69 -8.61 -8.92
C LEU A 23 5.37 -8.13 -9.52
N GLN A 24 5.28 -6.87 -9.95
CA GLN A 24 4.04 -6.32 -10.51
C GLN A 24 3.67 -6.89 -11.88
N THR A 25 4.64 -7.46 -12.59
CA THR A 25 4.46 -8.06 -13.93
C THR A 25 4.69 -9.57 -13.92
N ALA A 26 5.44 -10.09 -12.95
CA ALA A 26 5.61 -11.53 -12.78
C ALA A 26 4.26 -12.23 -12.48
N PRO A 27 4.10 -13.51 -12.83
CA PRO A 27 2.98 -14.33 -12.38
C PRO A 27 2.91 -14.39 -10.85
N LEU A 28 1.70 -14.43 -10.28
CA LEU A 28 1.55 -14.64 -8.84
C LEU A 28 2.08 -16.03 -8.45
N PRO A 29 2.69 -16.16 -7.26
CA PRO A 29 3.01 -17.47 -6.68
C PRO A 29 1.77 -18.37 -6.60
N CYS A 30 1.96 -19.69 -6.70
CA CYS A 30 0.84 -20.64 -6.67
C CYS A 30 0.15 -20.74 -5.31
N ASP A 31 0.87 -20.47 -4.23
CA ASP A 31 0.45 -20.56 -2.83
C ASP A 31 0.19 -19.17 -2.23
N ILE A 32 -0.28 -18.23 -3.06
CA ILE A 32 -0.60 -16.87 -2.61
C ILE A 32 -1.72 -16.85 -1.55
N ASP A 33 -2.63 -17.83 -1.59
CA ASP A 33 -3.68 -18.03 -0.59
C ASP A 33 -3.09 -18.21 0.83
N PHE A 34 -1.90 -18.80 0.95
CA PHE A 34 -1.21 -18.95 2.22
C PHE A 34 -0.82 -17.61 2.81
N LEU A 35 -0.35 -16.65 1.98
CA LEU A 35 -0.08 -15.28 2.44
C LEU A 35 -1.37 -14.57 2.83
N LEU A 36 -2.45 -14.76 2.09
CA LEU A 36 -3.75 -14.15 2.42
C LEU A 36 -4.28 -14.66 3.77
N ARG A 37 -4.13 -15.96 4.06
CA ARG A 37 -4.48 -16.55 5.35
C ARG A 37 -3.64 -15.98 6.50
N LEU A 38 -2.33 -15.79 6.30
CA LEU A 38 -1.46 -15.12 7.27
C LEU A 38 -1.93 -13.69 7.57
N LEU A 39 -2.29 -12.92 6.53
CA LEU A 39 -2.78 -11.55 6.71
C LEU A 39 -4.15 -11.50 7.40
N ALA A 40 -4.99 -12.49 7.16
CA ALA A 40 -6.28 -12.69 7.81
C ALA A 40 -6.17 -13.27 9.23
N ARG A 41 -4.95 -13.44 9.77
CA ARG A 41 -4.64 -14.00 11.10
C ARG A 41 -5.23 -15.40 11.33
N ASP A 42 -5.16 -16.24 10.31
CA ASP A 42 -5.51 -17.65 10.44
C ASP A 42 -4.48 -18.39 11.30
N ALA A 43 -4.90 -18.89 12.47
CA ALA A 43 -3.99 -19.47 13.47
C ALA A 43 -3.19 -20.67 12.94
N ALA A 44 -3.80 -21.50 12.08
CA ALA A 44 -3.11 -22.64 11.50
C ALA A 44 -2.03 -22.21 10.49
N ALA A 45 -2.32 -21.21 9.66
CA ALA A 45 -1.34 -20.64 8.75
C ALA A 45 -0.18 -19.96 9.51
N GLU A 46 -0.47 -19.21 10.57
CA GLU A 46 0.56 -18.57 11.41
C GLU A 46 1.49 -19.60 12.05
N ALA A 47 0.94 -20.64 12.68
CA ALA A 47 1.71 -21.74 13.28
C ALA A 47 2.60 -22.44 12.24
N GLN A 48 2.04 -22.74 11.06
CA GLN A 48 2.78 -23.36 9.96
C GLN A 48 3.92 -22.45 9.46
N ALA A 49 3.70 -21.14 9.36
CA ALA A 49 4.74 -20.22 8.89
C ALA A 49 5.90 -20.08 9.88
N VAL A 50 5.59 -19.99 11.18
CA VAL A 50 6.62 -19.97 12.24
C VAL A 50 7.42 -21.27 12.20
N GLN A 51 6.76 -22.43 12.10
CA GLN A 51 7.45 -23.72 12.02
C GLN A 51 8.36 -23.83 10.78
N ARG A 52 7.90 -23.34 9.61
CA ARG A 52 8.66 -23.42 8.36
C ARG A 52 9.86 -22.48 8.30
N THR A 53 9.78 -21.33 8.97
CA THR A 53 10.77 -20.26 8.81
C THR A 53 11.65 -20.03 10.04
N GLY A 54 11.21 -20.49 11.22
CA GLY A 54 11.85 -20.22 12.50
C GLY A 54 11.83 -18.74 12.90
N ARG A 55 10.98 -17.91 12.27
CA ARG A 55 10.94 -16.46 12.50
C ARG A 55 9.75 -16.05 13.37
N PRO A 56 9.83 -14.91 14.08
CA PRO A 56 8.69 -14.32 14.77
C PRO A 56 7.54 -14.04 13.81
N ILE A 57 6.30 -14.24 14.28
CA ILE A 57 5.10 -14.13 13.44
C ILE A 57 4.87 -12.70 12.93
N GLU A 58 5.30 -11.70 13.69
CA GLU A 58 5.20 -10.29 13.34
C GLU A 58 6.00 -9.98 12.07
N ILE A 59 7.25 -10.46 12.00
CA ILE A 59 8.11 -10.29 10.83
C ILE A 59 7.55 -11.01 9.61
N ILE A 60 7.01 -12.22 9.82
CA ILE A 60 6.36 -13.00 8.75
C ILE A 60 5.17 -12.22 8.18
N ARG A 61 4.34 -11.63 9.04
CA ARG A 61 3.16 -10.86 8.64
C ARG A 61 3.53 -9.57 7.94
N GLU A 62 4.54 -8.85 8.42
CA GLU A 62 5.05 -7.66 7.74
C GLU A 62 5.60 -7.98 6.35
N ALA A 63 6.34 -9.09 6.21
CA ALA A 63 6.82 -9.56 4.92
C ALA A 63 5.68 -9.94 3.97
N ALA A 64 4.66 -10.64 4.48
CA ALA A 64 3.47 -11.00 3.71
C ALA A 64 2.70 -9.74 3.26
N GLU A 65 2.53 -8.77 4.15
CA GLU A 65 1.85 -7.51 3.88
C GLU A 65 2.59 -6.72 2.80
N TYR A 66 3.91 -6.58 2.95
CA TYR A 66 4.74 -5.91 1.96
C TYR A 66 4.65 -6.59 0.58
N PHE A 67 4.75 -7.92 0.54
CA PHE A 67 4.62 -8.68 -0.69
C PHE A 67 3.27 -8.46 -1.37
N VAL A 68 2.17 -8.61 -0.62
CA VAL A 68 0.81 -8.47 -1.15
C VAL A 68 0.56 -7.05 -1.67
N LYS A 69 0.99 -6.01 -0.93
CA LYS A 69 0.91 -4.60 -1.39
C LYS A 69 1.63 -4.41 -2.72
N GLN A 70 2.87 -4.89 -2.84
CA GLN A 70 3.67 -4.73 -4.05
C GLN A 70 3.16 -5.57 -5.23
N ALA A 71 2.78 -6.82 -4.98
CA ALA A 71 2.46 -7.77 -6.04
C ALA A 71 1.00 -7.70 -6.49
N MET A 72 0.04 -7.36 -5.61
CA MET A 72 -1.40 -7.44 -5.92
C MET A 72 -2.07 -6.08 -6.12
N PHE A 73 -1.56 -5.02 -5.48
CA PHE A 73 -2.19 -3.70 -5.47
C PHE A 73 -1.46 -2.65 -6.30
N SER A 74 -0.70 -3.08 -7.31
CA SER A 74 -0.12 -2.16 -8.29
C SER A 74 -1.24 -1.42 -9.04
N PRO A 75 -1.00 -0.18 -9.51
CA PRO A 75 -2.00 0.57 -10.25
C PRO A 75 -2.46 -0.09 -11.56
N GLN A 76 -1.69 -1.04 -12.09
CA GLN A 76 -2.00 -1.80 -13.30
C GLN A 76 -2.48 -3.23 -13.01
N ALA A 77 -2.75 -3.58 -11.75
CA ALA A 77 -3.24 -4.90 -11.39
C ALA A 77 -4.62 -5.16 -12.03
N SER A 78 -4.78 -6.34 -12.64
CA SER A 78 -6.08 -6.82 -13.09
C SER A 78 -6.95 -7.20 -11.89
N ALA A 79 -8.27 -7.32 -12.10
CA ALA A 79 -9.20 -7.75 -11.06
C ALA A 79 -8.80 -9.11 -10.48
N TYR A 80 -8.34 -10.05 -11.32
CA TYR A 80 -7.82 -11.36 -10.88
C TYR A 80 -6.61 -11.20 -9.95
N ARG A 81 -5.68 -10.33 -10.33
CA ARG A 81 -4.46 -10.07 -9.56
C ARG A 81 -4.77 -9.41 -8.21
N THR A 82 -5.72 -8.46 -8.19
CA THR A 82 -6.21 -7.83 -6.96
C THR A 82 -6.89 -8.84 -6.03
N LEU A 83 -7.59 -9.84 -6.55
CA LEU A 83 -8.14 -10.96 -5.78
C LEU A 83 -7.14 -12.09 -5.50
N GLY A 84 -5.86 -11.91 -5.85
CA GLY A 84 -4.81 -12.88 -5.57
C GLY A 84 -5.03 -14.22 -6.27
N ALA A 85 -5.56 -14.21 -7.49
CA ALA A 85 -5.91 -15.43 -8.21
C ALA A 85 -5.44 -15.38 -9.68
N PRO A 86 -5.15 -16.53 -10.29
CA PRO A 86 -4.95 -16.60 -11.74
C PRO A 86 -6.28 -16.43 -12.50
N SER A 87 -6.22 -16.15 -13.80
CA SER A 87 -7.40 -15.89 -14.64
C SER A 87 -8.29 -17.11 -14.86
N ASP A 88 -7.79 -18.32 -14.62
CA ASP A 88 -8.50 -19.60 -14.69
C ASP A 88 -9.09 -20.05 -13.33
N ALA A 89 -8.90 -19.27 -12.26
CA ALA A 89 -9.37 -19.62 -10.92
C ALA A 89 -10.89 -19.81 -10.87
N SER A 90 -11.37 -20.75 -10.06
CA SER A 90 -12.80 -20.94 -9.83
C SER A 90 -13.41 -19.77 -9.05
N ARG A 91 -14.74 -19.62 -9.13
CA ARG A 91 -15.47 -18.60 -8.38
C ARG A 91 -15.29 -18.76 -6.86
N ASP A 92 -15.19 -20.00 -6.38
CA ASP A 92 -15.04 -20.29 -4.96
C ASP A 92 -13.67 -19.85 -4.43
N VAL A 93 -12.61 -20.02 -5.23
CA VAL A 93 -11.29 -19.48 -4.91
C VAL A 93 -11.32 -17.95 -4.85
N LEU A 94 -11.94 -17.29 -5.83
CA LEU A 94 -12.09 -15.83 -5.83
C LEU A 94 -12.86 -15.33 -4.60
N ARG A 95 -13.95 -16.01 -4.23
CA ARG A 95 -14.77 -15.67 -3.07
C ARG A 95 -13.99 -15.84 -1.76
N THR A 96 -13.26 -16.95 -1.64
CA THR A 96 -12.43 -17.25 -0.47
C THR A 96 -11.36 -16.19 -0.28
N ASN A 97 -10.61 -15.88 -1.34
CA ASN A 97 -9.55 -14.87 -1.29
C ASN A 97 -10.11 -13.48 -0.97
N MET A 98 -11.26 -13.11 -1.55
CA MET A 98 -11.95 -11.87 -1.23
C MET A 98 -12.30 -11.79 0.27
N GLY A 99 -12.85 -12.86 0.86
CA GLY A 99 -13.14 -12.89 2.29
C GLY A 99 -11.90 -12.72 3.17
N LEU A 100 -10.77 -13.34 2.81
CA LEU A 100 -9.50 -13.16 3.52
C LEU A 100 -8.98 -11.73 3.42
N LEU A 101 -9.03 -11.14 2.22
CA LEU A 101 -8.58 -9.76 1.97
C LEU A 101 -9.44 -8.74 2.73
N LEU A 102 -10.77 -8.87 2.73
CA LEU A 102 -11.65 -7.96 3.45
C LEU A 102 -11.46 -8.05 4.97
N ARG A 103 -11.22 -9.26 5.50
CA ARG A 103 -10.88 -9.44 6.93
C ARG A 103 -9.57 -8.72 7.29
N TRP A 104 -8.56 -8.81 6.44
CA TRP A 104 -7.30 -8.13 6.66
C TRP A 104 -7.41 -6.60 6.53
N LEU A 105 -8.14 -6.12 5.54
CA LEU A 105 -8.25 -4.70 5.18
C LEU A 105 -9.38 -3.96 5.93
N HIS A 106 -10.11 -4.63 6.82
CA HIS A 106 -11.25 -4.03 7.51
C HIS A 106 -10.83 -2.77 8.30
N PRO A 107 -11.56 -1.64 8.17
CA PRO A 107 -11.18 -0.37 8.79
C PRO A 107 -11.09 -0.45 10.32
N ASP A 108 -11.87 -1.32 10.95
CA ASP A 108 -11.90 -1.48 12.42
C ASP A 108 -10.59 -1.99 13.03
N HIS A 109 -9.74 -2.67 12.25
CA HIS A 109 -8.49 -3.23 12.77
C HIS A 109 -7.31 -2.26 12.62
N ARG A 110 -7.26 -1.55 11.49
CA ARG A 110 -6.23 -0.56 11.14
C ARG A 110 -6.81 0.44 10.14
N SER A 111 -7.43 1.50 10.64
CA SER A 111 -7.95 2.57 9.81
C SER A 111 -6.79 3.43 9.27
N SER A 112 -6.34 3.13 8.06
CA SER A 112 -5.43 3.99 7.29
C SER A 112 -6.05 4.29 5.93
N ILE A 113 -5.76 5.47 5.37
CA ILE A 113 -6.22 5.84 4.03
C ILE A 113 -5.76 4.79 3.00
N GLU A 114 -4.55 4.25 3.17
CA GLU A 114 -4.01 3.22 2.29
C GLU A 114 -4.86 1.93 2.34
N HIS A 115 -5.22 1.45 3.53
CA HIS A 115 -6.06 0.26 3.69
C HIS A 115 -7.45 0.44 3.08
N GLN A 116 -8.04 1.63 3.23
CA GLN A 116 -9.33 1.93 2.62
C GLN A 116 -9.25 1.87 1.09
N VAL A 117 -8.19 2.43 0.49
CA VAL A 117 -7.97 2.35 -0.97
C VAL A 117 -7.84 0.90 -1.44
N TYR A 118 -7.17 0.03 -0.67
CA TYR A 118 -7.07 -1.39 -1.03
C TYR A 118 -8.40 -2.12 -0.83
N PHE A 119 -9.14 -1.82 0.24
CA PHE A 119 -10.45 -2.39 0.51
C PHE A 119 -11.43 -2.12 -0.64
N ASP A 120 -11.53 -0.86 -1.08
CA ASP A 120 -12.40 -0.46 -2.19
C ASP A 120 -11.99 -1.15 -3.51
N ARG A 121 -10.68 -1.33 -3.74
CA ARG A 121 -10.18 -2.06 -4.92
C ARG A 121 -10.57 -3.55 -4.89
N VAL A 122 -10.54 -4.19 -3.72
CA VAL A 122 -10.96 -5.59 -3.57
C VAL A 122 -12.45 -5.73 -3.85
N LEU A 123 -13.29 -4.84 -3.30
CA LEU A 123 -14.72 -4.84 -3.56
C LEU A 123 -15.02 -4.66 -5.06
N LYS A 124 -14.40 -3.66 -5.69
CA LYS A 124 -14.56 -3.43 -7.14
C LYS A 124 -14.12 -4.63 -7.98
N ALA A 125 -13.02 -5.29 -7.60
CA ALA A 125 -12.55 -6.49 -8.29
C ALA A 125 -13.55 -7.64 -8.15
N TRP A 126 -14.17 -7.79 -6.98
CA TRP A 126 -15.23 -8.77 -6.76
C TRP A 126 -16.51 -8.46 -7.54
N GLU A 127 -16.95 -7.20 -7.61
CA GLU A 127 -18.09 -6.81 -8.47
C GLU A 127 -17.84 -7.16 -9.94
N THR A 128 -16.59 -7.03 -10.38
CA THR A 128 -16.16 -7.34 -11.75
C THR A 128 -16.15 -8.84 -12.04
N LEU A 129 -15.75 -9.69 -11.09
CA LEU A 129 -15.51 -11.13 -11.32
C LEU A 129 -16.51 -12.07 -10.63
N GLY A 130 -17.34 -11.54 -9.73
CA GLY A 130 -18.16 -12.33 -8.80
C GLY A 130 -19.37 -13.02 -9.44
N SER A 131 -19.74 -12.64 -10.66
CA SER A 131 -20.73 -13.33 -11.49
C SER A 131 -20.10 -13.86 -12.79
N PRO A 132 -20.56 -15.00 -13.34
CA PRO A 132 -20.05 -15.52 -14.60
C PRO A 132 -20.16 -14.52 -15.76
N GLU A 133 -21.29 -13.81 -15.84
CA GLU A 133 -21.54 -12.83 -16.90
C GLU A 133 -20.61 -11.62 -16.82
N SER A 134 -20.40 -11.05 -15.62
CA SER A 134 -19.46 -9.93 -15.43
C SER A 134 -18.03 -10.37 -15.72
N ARG A 135 -17.66 -11.59 -15.34
CA ARG A 135 -16.35 -12.18 -15.62
C ARG A 135 -16.10 -12.31 -17.12
N VAL A 136 -17.04 -12.87 -17.89
CA VAL A 136 -16.92 -12.99 -19.35
C VAL A 136 -16.78 -11.60 -20.00
N ARG A 137 -17.59 -10.62 -19.58
CA ARG A 137 -17.47 -9.24 -20.09
C ARG A 137 -16.09 -8.64 -19.78
N TYR A 138 -15.57 -8.90 -18.59
CA TYR A 138 -14.25 -8.42 -18.20
C TYR A 138 -13.15 -9.08 -19.01
N ASP A 139 -13.20 -10.39 -19.22
CA ASP A 139 -12.22 -11.13 -20.00
C ASP A 139 -12.17 -10.63 -21.46
N LEU A 140 -13.33 -10.42 -22.09
CA LEU A 140 -13.43 -9.80 -23.42
C LEU A 140 -12.80 -8.39 -23.46
N SER A 141 -12.94 -7.60 -22.39
CA SER A 141 -12.34 -6.26 -22.31
C SER A 141 -10.81 -6.31 -22.21
N LEU A 142 -10.26 -7.35 -21.56
CA LEU A 142 -8.82 -7.58 -21.48
C LEU A 142 -8.25 -7.97 -22.84
N GLU A 143 -8.94 -8.84 -23.59
CA GLU A 143 -8.54 -9.23 -24.95
C GLU A 143 -8.56 -8.05 -25.91
N ALA A 144 -9.61 -7.21 -25.86
CA ALA A 144 -9.72 -6.01 -26.69
C ALA A 144 -8.64 -4.96 -26.38
N SER A 145 -8.17 -4.91 -25.12
CA SER A 145 -7.13 -3.98 -24.66
C SER A 145 -5.71 -4.51 -24.87
N ALA A 146 -5.55 -5.80 -25.22
CA ALA A 146 -4.25 -6.37 -25.49
C ALA A 146 -3.65 -5.67 -26.72
N PRO A 147 -2.40 -5.17 -26.64
CA PRO A 147 -1.77 -4.55 -27.81
C PRO A 147 -1.75 -5.57 -28.94
N LEU A 148 -2.27 -5.18 -30.11
CA LEU A 148 -2.19 -5.95 -31.35
C LEU A 148 -0.72 -6.37 -31.53
N ARG A 149 -0.39 -7.60 -31.15
CA ARG A 149 0.89 -8.18 -31.53
C ARG A 149 0.89 -8.16 -33.04
N PRO A 150 1.90 -7.54 -33.71
CA PRO A 150 2.06 -7.73 -35.13
C PRO A 150 2.09 -9.23 -35.35
N ARG A 151 1.05 -9.76 -35.98
CA ARG A 151 1.00 -11.15 -36.41
C ARG A 151 2.22 -11.29 -37.30
N ALA A 152 3.24 -12.03 -36.83
CA ALA A 152 4.46 -12.23 -37.60
C ALA A 152 4.02 -12.70 -38.99
N SER A 153 4.17 -11.81 -39.96
CA SER A 153 3.96 -12.12 -41.36
C SER A 153 4.84 -13.31 -41.69
N MET A 154 4.26 -14.26 -42.40
CA MET A 154 4.91 -15.45 -42.93
C MET A 154 6.29 -15.12 -43.55
N PRO A 155 7.25 -16.06 -43.54
CA PRO A 155 8.59 -15.81 -44.07
C PRO A 155 8.50 -15.65 -45.59
N THR A 156 8.39 -14.42 -46.08
CA THR A 156 8.64 -14.14 -47.48
C THR A 156 10.15 -14.21 -47.71
N VAL A 157 10.50 -15.03 -48.69
CA VAL A 157 11.85 -15.32 -49.18
C VAL A 157 12.74 -14.08 -49.24
N ARG A 158 13.94 -14.22 -48.67
CA ARG A 158 15.07 -13.27 -48.71
C ARG A 158 15.34 -12.79 -50.14
N ALA A 159 15.38 -11.47 -50.33
CA ALA A 159 16.20 -10.83 -51.35
C ALA A 159 17.00 -9.70 -50.67
N PRO A 160 18.32 -9.56 -50.94
CA PRO A 160 19.14 -8.51 -50.34
C PRO A 160 19.14 -7.29 -51.25
N PHE A 161 18.61 -6.17 -50.80
CA PHE A 161 18.90 -4.87 -51.41
C PHE A 161 19.13 -3.82 -50.33
N PHE A 162 20.33 -3.25 -50.36
CA PHE A 162 20.70 -2.03 -49.67
C PHE A 162 19.85 -0.88 -50.20
N ALA A 163 19.17 -0.16 -49.32
CA ALA A 163 18.78 1.23 -49.57
C ALA A 163 18.54 1.99 -48.25
N THR A 164 19.45 2.92 -48.04
CA THR A 164 19.43 4.17 -47.26
C THR A 164 18.06 4.82 -46.97
N SER A 165 17.96 5.26 -45.70
CA SER A 165 17.20 6.39 -45.11
C SER A 165 15.93 6.93 -45.79
N VAL A 166 14.80 6.84 -45.07
CA VAL A 166 13.88 7.97 -44.83
C VAL A 166 13.26 7.80 -43.44
N ILE A 167 13.78 8.51 -42.42
CA ILE A 167 13.10 8.63 -41.13
C ILE A 167 11.99 9.68 -41.30
N SER A 168 10.81 9.24 -41.74
CA SER A 168 9.60 10.06 -41.73
C SER A 168 8.98 10.04 -40.34
N GLY A 169 8.77 11.24 -39.77
CA GLY A 169 8.33 11.44 -38.40
C GLY A 169 6.90 10.97 -38.12
N GLY A 170 6.80 10.01 -37.20
CA GLY A 170 5.56 9.69 -36.48
C GLY A 170 5.42 10.56 -35.23
N ARG A 171 4.70 11.68 -35.37
CA ARG A 171 4.29 12.58 -34.27
C ARG A 171 3.44 11.82 -33.24
N ARG A 172 4.05 11.33 -32.16
CA ARG A 172 3.35 10.89 -30.93
C ARG A 172 3.58 11.88 -29.79
N SER A 173 2.50 12.57 -29.41
CA SER A 173 2.23 13.10 -28.05
C SER A 173 3.35 13.86 -27.34
N ALA A 174 3.69 15.05 -27.84
CA ALA A 174 4.54 16.03 -27.14
C ALA A 174 3.75 17.18 -26.48
N ARG A 175 2.40 17.10 -26.43
CA ARG A 175 1.55 18.18 -25.85
C ARG A 175 1.20 18.00 -24.38
N HIS A 176 1.31 16.80 -23.80
CA HIS A 176 0.91 16.57 -22.40
C HIS A 176 2.05 16.69 -21.36
N ARG A 177 3.32 16.54 -21.78
CA ARG A 177 4.49 16.66 -20.86
C ARG A 177 4.88 18.10 -20.54
N ARG A 178 4.55 19.08 -21.40
CA ARG A 178 4.85 20.51 -21.15
C ARG A 178 3.89 21.18 -20.17
N ARG A 179 2.64 20.70 -20.04
CA ARG A 179 1.67 21.22 -19.04
C ARG A 179 2.04 20.79 -17.61
N ARG A 180 2.52 19.55 -17.39
CA ARG A 180 2.91 19.06 -16.05
C ARG A 180 4.16 19.74 -15.49
N ARG A 181 5.14 20.11 -16.33
CA ARG A 181 6.34 20.84 -15.88
C ARG A 181 6.04 22.28 -15.48
N ARG A 182 5.05 22.95 -16.11
CA ARG A 182 4.63 24.30 -15.72
C ARG A 182 3.82 24.30 -14.41
N MET A 183 3.02 23.27 -14.14
CA MET A 183 2.27 23.14 -12.88
C MET A 183 3.19 22.86 -11.67
N LEU A 184 4.25 22.06 -11.84
CA LEU A 184 5.20 21.78 -10.75
C LEU A 184 6.04 23.01 -10.36
N LEU A 185 6.40 23.88 -11.32
CA LEU A 185 7.14 25.11 -11.01
C LEU A 185 6.28 26.17 -10.30
N LEU A 186 4.98 26.26 -10.61
CA LEU A 186 4.07 27.17 -9.91
C LEU A 186 3.75 26.70 -8.48
N ALA A 187 3.59 25.39 -8.25
CA ALA A 187 3.38 24.84 -6.91
C ALA A 187 4.60 25.02 -5.99
N LEU A 188 5.82 24.91 -6.54
CA LEU A 188 7.05 25.12 -5.79
C LEU A 188 7.25 26.60 -5.41
N ALA A 189 6.88 27.54 -6.29
CA ALA A 189 6.96 28.97 -6.03
C ALA A 189 5.96 29.41 -4.92
N MET A 190 4.76 28.83 -4.89
CA MET A 190 3.79 29.10 -3.82
C MET A 190 4.26 28.60 -2.44
N LEU A 191 4.94 27.46 -2.37
CA LEU A 191 5.51 26.94 -1.12
C LEU A 191 6.64 27.83 -0.58
N ALA A 192 7.45 28.43 -1.46
CA ALA A 192 8.51 29.37 -1.05
C ALA A 192 7.94 30.69 -0.51
N ALA A 193 6.84 31.19 -1.08
CA ALA A 193 6.17 32.41 -0.60
C ALA A 193 5.48 32.20 0.77
N ALA A 194 4.88 31.02 1.00
CA ALA A 194 4.27 30.67 2.27
C ALA A 194 5.31 30.49 3.41
N GLY A 195 6.49 29.94 3.09
CA GLY A 195 7.59 29.81 4.06
C GLY A 195 8.19 31.15 4.51
N MET A 196 8.27 32.14 3.62
CA MET A 196 8.79 33.48 3.97
C MET A 196 7.83 34.29 4.84
N ALA A 197 6.51 34.08 4.72
CA ALA A 197 5.53 34.73 5.59
C ALA A 197 5.55 34.19 7.04
N TRP A 198 5.90 32.91 7.23
CA TRP A 198 5.98 32.30 8.56
C TRP A 198 7.24 32.74 9.34
N ILE A 199 8.36 32.92 8.64
CA ILE A 199 9.64 33.32 9.26
C ILE A 199 9.67 34.82 9.62
N GLY A 200 8.83 35.65 8.98
CA GLY A 200 8.71 37.08 9.30
C GLY A 200 7.96 37.40 10.59
N LEU A 201 7.12 36.48 11.10
CA LEU A 201 6.26 36.74 12.26
C LEU A 201 6.94 36.45 13.61
N GLU A 202 8.02 35.66 13.65
CA GLU A 202 8.70 35.28 14.89
C GLU A 202 9.83 36.23 15.33
N ARG A 203 10.16 37.27 14.55
CA ARG A 203 11.24 38.23 14.90
C ARG A 203 10.77 39.66 15.16
N GLY A 204 9.47 39.89 15.30
CA GLY A 204 8.88 41.23 15.40
C GLY A 204 8.08 41.51 16.67
N GLY A 205 8.70 41.41 17.85
CA GLY A 205 8.42 42.39 18.91
C GLY A 205 7.58 41.98 20.12
N LEU A 206 8.08 42.49 21.27
CA LEU A 206 7.39 42.88 22.50
C LEU A 206 7.12 41.74 23.52
N GLY A 207 7.94 41.53 24.55
CA GLY A 207 9.02 42.39 25.04
C GLY A 207 8.50 43.63 25.77
N ALA A 208 7.49 43.52 26.63
CA ALA A 208 7.21 44.44 27.75
C ALA A 208 6.04 43.88 28.57
N LEU A 209 6.08 44.06 29.89
CA LEU A 209 5.05 43.71 30.90
C LEU A 209 5.14 42.31 31.53
N MET A 210 6.21 42.06 32.29
CA MET A 210 6.04 41.56 33.67
C MET A 210 7.39 41.63 34.41
N GLY A 211 7.41 42.48 35.44
CA GLY A 211 8.59 42.76 36.25
C GLY A 211 8.95 41.62 37.21
N PRO A 212 10.20 41.60 37.70
CA PRO A 212 10.63 40.69 38.75
C PRO A 212 10.26 41.29 40.11
N ASP A 213 9.62 40.52 40.98
CA ASP A 213 9.83 40.61 42.44
C ASP A 213 8.92 39.65 43.22
N ARG A 214 9.49 39.13 44.31
CA ARG A 214 8.88 38.40 45.46
C ARG A 214 8.81 36.87 45.31
N LEU A 215 9.87 36.17 45.69
CA LEU A 215 10.21 35.72 47.07
C LEU A 215 9.24 34.70 47.66
N PHE A 216 9.65 33.44 47.52
CA PHE A 216 9.81 32.46 48.60
C PHE A 216 9.27 32.84 49.99
N ARG A 217 8.23 32.14 50.46
CA ARG A 217 8.23 31.48 51.79
C ARG A 217 7.03 30.53 51.97
N PRO A 218 7.27 29.28 52.40
CA PRO A 218 6.23 28.39 52.92
C PRO A 218 6.01 28.66 54.41
N THR A 219 4.75 28.84 54.82
CA THR A 219 4.34 28.79 56.24
C THR A 219 3.39 27.61 56.42
N PHE A 220 3.90 26.58 57.09
CA PHE A 220 3.08 25.56 57.72
C PHE A 220 2.37 26.20 58.92
N ASP A 221 1.04 26.22 58.90
CA ASP A 221 0.23 26.48 60.08
C ASP A 221 -0.41 25.15 60.49
N ASN A 222 0.01 24.64 61.65
CA ASN A 222 -0.41 23.35 62.20
C ASN A 222 -0.97 23.55 63.61
N SER A 223 -1.88 24.53 63.72
CA SER A 223 -2.42 25.03 64.97
C SER A 223 -3.94 24.85 65.02
N ALA A 224 -4.43 23.61 65.04
CA ALA A 224 -5.82 23.33 65.41
C ALA A 224 -6.02 21.87 65.84
N LEU A 225 -5.43 21.50 66.98
CA LEU A 225 -5.89 20.35 67.77
C LEU A 225 -7.03 20.83 68.69
N PRO A 226 -8.23 20.25 68.65
CA PRO A 226 -9.16 20.33 69.77
C PRO A 226 -8.84 19.24 70.82
N PRO A 227 -8.84 19.56 72.13
CA PRO A 227 -8.62 18.58 73.19
C PRO A 227 -9.86 17.69 73.43
N GLY A 228 -9.62 16.41 73.74
CA GLY A 228 -10.59 15.55 74.45
C GLY A 228 -10.89 16.09 75.86
N PRO A 229 -11.89 15.58 76.60
CA PRO A 229 -12.03 14.18 77.03
C PRO A 229 -13.51 13.71 76.94
N ASP A 230 -13.94 12.47 77.16
CA ASP A 230 -13.89 11.61 78.35
C ASP A 230 -14.36 10.21 77.89
N ARG A 231 -13.67 9.13 78.28
CA ARG A 231 -14.10 8.19 79.34
C ARG A 231 -15.59 7.84 79.32
N LEU A 232 -15.89 6.55 79.12
CA LEU A 232 -16.45 5.60 80.11
C LEU A 232 -16.80 4.29 79.36
N VAL A 233 -16.07 3.20 79.62
CA VAL A 233 -16.46 2.10 80.52
C VAL A 233 -17.60 1.24 79.97
N SER A 234 -17.27 0.11 79.37
CA SER A 234 -17.55 -1.26 79.85
C SER A 234 -17.19 -2.28 78.78
#